data_AF-A0A7V5BFY7-F1
#
_entry.id   AF-A0A7V5BFY7-F1
#
_cell.length_a   1.000
_cell.length_b   1.000
_cell.length_c   1.000
_cell.angle_alpha   90.00
_cell.angle_beta   90.00
_cell.angle_gamma   90.00
#
_symmetry.space_group_name_H-M   'P 1'
#
loop_
_entity.id
_entity.type
_entity.pdbx_description
1 polymer ?
#
loop_
_entity_poly.entity_id
_entity_poly.type
_entity_poly.pdbx_seq_one_letter_code
_entity_poly.pdbx_strand_id
1 'polypeptide(L)'
;MLKKALDIFLYSNLFIALCAVSLLWSSELMAFSRVVIGPYDGFVFFSSLFVYGAHRLVGIHKLKANKVNERHDFVRRIEPLVIILGIIGLLGPVFLFFGLSTMQQVLMIFPGVISLGYIIPFSRKGKRLRDFPFIKVFLIAFTWAWVTVIVPLWEIRPNGIWWLYFERFFFILAITLPFDIRDVNLDKLQKTKTLPLLIGVEKTKRLAFISLGLALILGIIYLLFFSLQYAVVNGYVLAGLYTFYFINKVEQDANDYLFTGWLDGTMIIQFLVIQLFVYLINP
;
A
#
# COMPACT_ATOMS: atom_id res chain seq x y z
N MET A 1 23.70 4.08 15.20
CA MET A 1 23.46 4.96 14.02
C MET A 1 22.55 4.30 12.99
N LEU A 2 22.82 3.05 12.57
CA LEU A 2 22.01 2.33 11.57
C LEU A 2 20.51 2.20 11.94
N LYS A 3 20.18 1.78 13.17
CA LYS A 3 18.79 1.69 13.65
C LYS A 3 18.05 3.03 13.53
N LYS A 4 18.70 4.14 13.93
CA LYS A 4 18.12 5.48 13.86
C LYS A 4 17.87 5.93 12.41
N ALA A 5 18.78 5.61 11.48
CA ALA A 5 18.59 5.89 10.07
C ALA A 5 17.42 5.08 9.48
N LEU A 6 17.33 3.80 9.83
CA LEU A 6 16.21 2.92 9.45
C LEU A 6 14.87 3.45 10.00
N ASP A 7 14.85 3.87 11.26
CA ASP A 7 13.67 4.47 11.89
C ASP A 7 13.24 5.74 11.18
N ILE A 8 14.17 6.64 10.85
CA ILE A 8 13.85 7.83 10.06
C ILE A 8 13.27 7.42 8.70
N PHE A 9 13.85 6.45 8.01
CA PHE A 9 13.41 6.04 6.69
C PHE A 9 11.98 5.44 6.69
N LEU A 10 11.65 4.60 7.67
CA LEU A 10 10.32 4.01 7.81
C LEU A 10 9.30 5.03 8.34
N TYR A 11 9.68 5.79 9.37
CA TYR A 11 8.76 6.72 10.04
C TYR A 11 8.68 8.11 9.37
N SER A 12 9.41 8.37 8.29
CA SER A 12 9.23 9.55 7.43
C SER A 12 8.19 9.35 6.32
N ASN A 13 7.69 8.11 6.13
CA ASN A 13 6.86 7.68 5.00
C ASN A 13 7.59 7.62 3.64
N LEU A 14 8.92 7.78 3.61
CA LEU A 14 9.69 7.56 2.38
C LEU A 14 9.61 6.10 1.92
N PHE A 15 9.72 5.16 2.86
CA PHE A 15 9.66 3.73 2.53
C PHE A 15 8.33 3.33 1.87
N ILE A 16 7.19 3.73 2.44
CA ILE A 16 5.88 3.39 1.86
C ILE A 16 5.65 4.07 0.50
N ALA A 17 6.21 5.26 0.27
CA ALA A 17 6.18 5.91 -1.04
C ALA A 17 6.98 5.12 -2.09
N LEU A 18 8.13 4.54 -1.72
CA LEU A 18 8.88 3.63 -2.60
C LEU A 18 8.13 2.32 -2.84
N CYS A 19 7.45 1.77 -1.83
CA CYS A 19 6.57 0.61 -2.00
C CYS A 19 5.47 0.86 -3.03
N ALA A 20 4.86 2.06 -3.04
CA ALA A 20 3.84 2.45 -4.01
C ALA A 20 4.37 2.43 -5.46
N VAL A 21 5.55 3.02 -5.69
CA VAL A 21 6.21 3.01 -7.01
C VAL A 21 6.64 1.59 -7.40
N SER A 22 7.14 0.79 -6.45
CA SER A 22 7.49 -0.60 -6.72
C SER A 22 6.28 -1.44 -7.15
N LEU A 23 5.11 -1.24 -6.53
CA LEU A 23 3.89 -1.93 -6.99
C LEU A 23 3.42 -1.47 -8.36
N LEU A 24 3.51 -0.17 -8.64
CA LEU A 24 3.28 0.37 -9.99
C LEU A 24 4.17 -0.36 -11.01
N TRP A 25 5.49 -0.36 -10.80
CA TRP A 25 6.45 -1.02 -11.69
C TRP A 25 6.23 -2.53 -11.80
N SER A 26 5.87 -3.21 -10.71
CA SER A 26 5.53 -4.63 -10.78
C SER A 26 4.33 -4.90 -11.69
N SER A 27 3.35 -3.99 -11.74
CA SER A 27 2.19 -4.12 -12.63
C SER A 27 2.59 -3.90 -14.09
N GLU A 28 3.48 -2.95 -14.38
CA GLU A 28 4.03 -2.74 -15.72
C GLU A 28 4.88 -3.92 -16.19
N LEU A 29 5.71 -4.49 -15.31
CA LEU A 29 6.49 -5.69 -15.62
C LEU A 29 5.59 -6.88 -15.93
N MET A 30 4.60 -7.16 -15.08
CA MET A 30 3.66 -8.26 -15.31
C MET A 30 2.86 -8.08 -16.60
N ALA A 31 2.58 -6.83 -17.01
CA ALA A 31 1.84 -6.53 -18.23
C ALA A 31 2.70 -6.53 -19.50
N PHE A 32 3.91 -5.96 -19.44
CA PHE A 32 4.70 -5.62 -20.63
C PHE A 32 6.17 -6.07 -20.58
N SER A 33 6.60 -6.74 -19.52
CA SER A 33 8.00 -7.14 -19.28
C SER A 33 8.98 -5.97 -19.24
N ARG A 34 8.50 -4.75 -19.01
CA ARG A 34 9.33 -3.55 -18.88
C ARG A 34 8.68 -2.52 -17.97
N VAL A 35 9.52 -1.71 -17.34
CA VAL A 35 9.11 -0.51 -16.59
C VAL A 35 9.10 0.68 -17.54
N VAL A 36 8.06 1.51 -17.46
CA VAL A 36 7.94 2.76 -18.23
C VAL A 36 8.09 3.93 -17.26
N ILE A 37 9.28 4.52 -17.24
CA ILE A 37 9.56 5.66 -16.37
C ILE A 37 8.95 6.92 -16.96
N GLY A 38 8.12 7.62 -16.19
CA GLY A 38 7.49 8.87 -16.58
C GLY A 38 7.02 9.73 -15.38
N PRO A 39 6.32 10.84 -15.65
CA PRO A 39 5.81 11.74 -14.62
C PRO A 39 4.88 11.07 -13.61
N TYR A 40 4.21 9.99 -14.03
CA TYR A 40 3.28 9.23 -13.19
C TYR A 40 3.96 8.54 -12.00
N ASP A 41 5.19 8.04 -12.15
CA ASP A 41 5.93 7.43 -11.03
C ASP A 41 6.19 8.43 -9.91
N GLY A 42 6.66 9.62 -10.30
CA GLY A 42 6.86 10.73 -9.36
C GLY A 42 5.54 11.17 -8.73
N PHE A 43 4.46 11.21 -9.51
CA PHE A 43 3.14 11.56 -9.00
C PHE A 43 2.70 10.57 -7.91
N VAL A 44 2.82 9.26 -8.15
CA VAL A 44 2.49 8.21 -7.18
C VAL A 44 3.37 8.30 -5.94
N PHE A 45 4.68 8.51 -6.12
CA PHE A 45 5.64 8.67 -5.02
C PHE A 45 5.25 9.83 -4.10
N PHE A 46 5.15 11.05 -4.65
CA PHE A 46 4.88 12.24 -3.86
C PHE A 46 3.46 12.24 -3.27
N SER A 47 2.47 11.70 -4.00
CA SER A 47 1.10 11.57 -3.49
C SER A 47 1.05 10.62 -2.28
N SER A 48 1.77 9.50 -2.36
CA SER A 48 1.89 8.55 -1.26
C SER A 48 2.59 9.19 -0.06
N LEU A 49 3.68 9.93 -0.30
CA LEU A 49 4.40 10.68 0.73
C LEU A 49 3.47 11.68 1.44
N PHE A 50 2.66 12.42 0.70
CA PHE A 50 1.69 13.37 1.25
C PHE A 50 0.58 12.67 2.04
N VAL A 51 -0.12 11.69 1.45
CA VAL A 51 -1.29 11.04 2.07
C VAL A 51 -0.88 10.36 3.39
N TYR A 52 0.24 9.63 3.39
CA TYR A 52 0.72 8.96 4.59
C TYR A 52 1.33 9.95 5.60
N GLY A 53 2.02 10.99 5.13
CA GLY A 53 2.51 12.10 5.95
C GLY A 53 1.39 12.83 6.69
N ALA A 54 0.39 13.31 5.95
CA ALA A 54 -0.78 13.99 6.50
C ALA A 54 -1.55 13.08 7.46
N HIS A 55 -1.77 11.81 7.11
CA HIS A 55 -2.39 10.86 8.02
C HIS A 55 -1.61 10.68 9.33
N ARG A 56 -0.27 10.62 9.27
CA ARG A 56 0.60 10.52 10.45
C ARG A 56 0.51 11.77 11.32
N LEU A 57 0.57 12.96 10.73
CA LEU A 57 0.43 14.23 11.46
C LEU A 57 -0.91 14.32 12.17
N VAL A 58 -2.01 13.95 11.51
CA VAL A 58 -3.35 13.89 12.15
C VAL A 58 -3.35 12.91 13.33
N GLY A 59 -2.66 11.77 13.21
CA GLY A 59 -2.50 10.80 14.29
C GLY A 59 -1.76 11.36 15.52
N ILE A 60 -0.65 12.07 15.31
CA ILE A 60 0.17 12.68 16.38
C ILE A 60 -0.67 13.68 17.21
N HIS A 61 -1.48 14.50 16.52
CA HIS A 61 -2.28 15.55 17.15
C HIS A 61 -3.58 15.05 17.81
N LYS A 62 -4.13 13.91 17.35
CA LYS A 62 -5.35 13.32 17.96
C LYS A 62 -5.08 12.49 19.21
N LEU A 63 -3.88 11.93 19.37
CA LEU A 63 -3.53 11.17 20.56
C LEU A 63 -3.24 12.12 21.73
N LYS A 64 -4.23 12.29 22.62
CA LYS A 64 -4.03 12.92 23.93
C LYS A 64 -2.89 12.20 24.67
N ALA A 65 -2.07 12.97 25.38
CA ALA A 65 -0.74 12.65 25.95
C ALA A 65 -0.63 11.43 26.91
N ASN A 66 -1.60 10.52 26.97
CA ASN A 66 -1.73 9.55 28.06
C ASN A 66 -1.21 8.13 27.75
N LYS A 67 -0.55 7.90 26.60
CA LYS A 67 0.24 6.66 26.38
C LYS A 67 1.57 7.00 25.71
N VAL A 68 2.60 7.10 26.53
CA VAL A 68 4.00 7.28 26.13
C VAL A 68 4.53 5.93 25.70
N ASN A 69 4.53 5.66 24.38
CA ASN A 69 5.31 4.57 23.79
C ASN A 69 6.55 5.18 23.12
N GLU A 70 7.70 4.49 23.18
CA GLU A 70 8.96 4.94 22.56
C GLU A 70 8.81 5.35 21.08
N ARG A 71 7.95 4.63 20.34
CA ARG A 71 7.57 4.95 18.95
C ARG A 71 6.95 6.34 18.83
N HIS A 72 6.01 6.68 19.70
CA HIS A 72 5.29 7.95 19.64
C HIS A 72 6.22 9.13 19.91
N ASP A 73 7.15 8.96 20.86
CA ASP A 73 8.17 9.95 21.16
C ASP A 73 9.15 10.11 19.99
N PHE A 74 9.54 9.00 19.35
CA PHE A 74 10.38 9.06 18.15
C PHE A 74 9.67 9.79 16.99
N VAL A 75 8.42 9.44 16.72
CA VAL A 75 7.62 10.05 15.65
C VAL A 75 7.42 11.55 15.90
N ARG A 76 7.24 11.98 17.16
CA ARG A 76 7.21 13.41 17.53
C ARG A 76 8.55 14.10 17.29
N ARG A 77 9.69 13.45 17.56
CA ARG A 77 11.02 14.04 17.32
C ARG A 77 11.30 14.29 15.83
N ILE A 78 10.77 13.44 14.95
CA ILE A 78 10.94 13.59 13.49
C ILE A 78 9.80 14.38 12.84
N GLU A 79 8.85 14.90 13.62
CA GLU A 79 7.69 15.63 13.10
C GLU A 79 8.05 16.78 12.14
N PRO A 80 9.07 17.63 12.41
CA PRO A 80 9.47 18.67 11.45
C PRO A 80 9.89 18.10 10.09
N LEU A 81 10.59 16.96 10.09
CA LEU A 81 10.96 16.27 8.86
C LEU A 81 9.71 15.74 8.13
N VAL A 82 8.75 15.15 8.85
CA VAL A 82 7.48 14.69 8.27
C VAL A 82 6.68 15.84 7.68
N ILE A 83 6.70 17.03 8.30
CA ILE A 83 6.06 18.23 7.78
C ILE A 83 6.75 18.70 6.48
N ILE A 84 8.07 18.82 6.48
CA ILE A 84 8.84 19.23 5.28
C ILE A 84 8.57 18.26 4.13
N LEU A 85 8.65 16.96 4.38
CA LEU A 85 8.35 15.92 3.39
C LEU A 85 6.87 15.93 2.97
N GLY A 86 5.95 16.25 3.88
CA GLY A 86 4.53 16.41 3.58
C GLY A 86 4.27 17.60 2.63
N ILE A 87 4.97 18.72 2.82
CA ILE A 87 4.90 19.88 1.92
C ILE A 87 5.47 19.52 0.55
N ILE A 88 6.63 18.87 0.50
CA ILE A 88 7.22 18.37 -0.76
C ILE A 88 6.25 17.39 -1.44
N GLY A 89 5.67 16.46 -0.67
CA GLY A 89 4.67 15.51 -1.13
C GLY A 89 3.39 16.16 -1.63
N LEU A 90 3.04 17.36 -1.18
CA LEU A 90 1.89 18.12 -1.67
C LEU A 90 2.21 18.87 -2.96
N LEU A 91 3.39 19.50 -3.03
CA LEU A 91 3.81 20.28 -4.20
C LEU A 91 4.18 19.39 -5.39
N GLY A 92 4.80 18.24 -5.14
CA GLY A 92 5.23 17.30 -6.18
C GLY A 92 4.11 16.83 -7.11
N PRO A 93 2.99 16.29 -6.61
CA PRO A 93 1.87 15.84 -7.43
C PRO A 93 1.19 17.00 -8.14
N VAL A 94 1.09 18.19 -7.51
CA VAL A 94 0.53 19.38 -8.17
C VAL A 94 1.36 19.77 -9.39
N PHE A 95 2.70 19.76 -9.27
CA PHE A 95 3.58 20.03 -10.39
C PHE A 95 3.51 18.93 -11.47
N LEU A 96 3.57 17.67 -11.07
CA LEU A 96 3.60 16.52 -11.99
C LEU A 96 2.26 16.25 -12.66
N PHE A 97 1.13 16.70 -12.08
CA PHE A 97 -0.21 16.52 -12.64
C PHE A 97 -0.31 17.03 -14.09
N PHE A 98 0.35 18.17 -14.38
CA PHE A 98 0.37 18.75 -15.72
C PHE A 98 1.21 17.96 -16.73
N GLY A 99 2.09 17.07 -16.26
CA GLY A 99 2.83 16.13 -17.09
C GLY A 99 2.12 14.79 -17.30
N LEU A 100 0.98 14.55 -16.63
CA LEU A 100 0.18 13.36 -16.82
C LEU A 100 -0.68 13.47 -18.09
N SER A 101 -1.00 12.33 -18.69
CA SER A 101 -1.97 12.30 -19.79
C SER A 101 -3.36 12.71 -19.29
N THR A 102 -4.20 13.22 -20.19
CA THR A 102 -5.59 13.60 -19.85
C THR A 102 -6.36 12.44 -19.21
N MET A 103 -6.14 11.21 -19.69
CA MET A 103 -6.79 10.03 -19.14
C MET A 103 -6.30 9.74 -17.72
N GLN A 104 -4.98 9.81 -17.46
CA GLN A 104 -4.43 9.64 -16.11
C GLN A 104 -4.97 10.70 -15.15
N GLN A 105 -5.05 11.96 -15.57
CA GLN A 105 -5.64 13.05 -14.78
C GLN A 105 -7.08 12.74 -14.37
N VAL A 106 -7.92 12.31 -15.32
CA VAL A 106 -9.33 11.97 -15.07
C VAL A 106 -9.45 10.76 -14.15
N LEU A 107 -8.68 9.69 -14.42
CA LEU A 107 -8.72 8.47 -13.62
C LEU A 107 -8.24 8.68 -12.19
N MET A 108 -7.38 9.67 -11.94
CA MET A 108 -6.87 10.00 -10.60
C MET A 108 -7.87 10.76 -9.72
N ILE A 109 -8.92 11.35 -10.29
CA ILE A 109 -9.95 12.07 -9.52
C ILE A 109 -10.56 11.12 -8.48
N PHE A 110 -10.90 9.89 -8.89
CA PHE A 110 -11.58 8.93 -8.03
C PHE A 110 -10.73 8.46 -6.81
N PRO A 111 -9.51 7.91 -6.98
CA PRO A 111 -8.65 7.56 -5.85
C PRO A 111 -8.20 8.79 -5.06
N GLY A 112 -8.10 9.98 -5.68
CA GLY A 112 -7.80 11.24 -5.00
C GLY A 112 -8.89 11.64 -4.00
N VAL A 113 -10.16 11.58 -4.41
CA VAL A 113 -11.30 11.86 -3.51
C VAL A 113 -11.34 10.86 -2.35
N ILE A 114 -11.14 9.57 -2.63
CA ILE A 114 -11.09 8.54 -1.58
C ILE A 114 -9.95 8.83 -0.60
N SER A 115 -8.76 9.14 -1.10
CA SER A 115 -7.57 9.41 -0.28
C SER A 115 -7.73 10.65 0.59
N LEU A 116 -8.29 11.74 0.05
CA LEU A 116 -8.58 12.95 0.83
C LEU A 116 -9.69 12.68 1.85
N GLY A 117 -10.77 12.00 1.48
CA GLY A 117 -11.84 11.62 2.41
C GLY A 117 -11.41 10.62 3.48
N TYR A 118 -10.29 9.90 3.27
CA TYR A 118 -9.66 9.04 4.27
C TYR A 118 -8.97 9.84 5.38
N ILE A 119 -8.47 11.05 5.08
CA ILE A 119 -7.74 11.92 6.00
C ILE A 119 -8.66 13.00 6.60
N ILE A 120 -9.44 13.67 5.74
CA ILE A 120 -10.25 14.83 6.05
C ILE A 120 -11.68 14.38 6.39
N PRO A 121 -12.31 14.92 7.45
CA PRO A 121 -13.71 14.64 7.76
C PRO A 121 -14.64 14.97 6.58
N PHE A 122 -15.44 14.00 6.15
CA PHE A 122 -16.40 14.17 5.04
C PHE A 122 -17.85 14.34 5.53
N SER A 123 -18.14 14.01 6.79
CA SER A 123 -19.51 14.08 7.35
C SER A 123 -19.70 15.23 8.32
N ARG A 124 -20.96 15.70 8.47
CA ARG A 124 -21.37 16.71 9.48
C ARG A 124 -21.01 16.35 10.92
N LYS A 125 -20.78 15.06 11.21
CA LYS A 125 -20.36 14.55 12.53
C LYS A 125 -18.83 14.42 12.68
N GLY A 126 -18.05 14.96 11.74
CA GLY A 126 -16.59 14.92 11.80
C GLY A 126 -15.98 13.56 11.46
N LYS A 127 -16.74 12.59 10.92
CA LYS A 127 -16.23 11.28 10.50
C LYS A 127 -15.56 11.35 9.14
N ARG A 128 -14.42 10.66 9.00
CA ARG A 128 -13.69 10.38 7.76
C ARG A 128 -14.22 9.09 7.12
N LEU A 129 -13.93 8.85 5.84
CA LEU A 129 -14.30 7.61 5.16
C LEU A 129 -13.75 6.36 5.87
N ARG A 130 -12.55 6.46 6.43
CA ARG A 130 -11.91 5.36 7.18
C ARG A 130 -12.56 5.04 8.53
N ASP A 131 -13.33 5.97 9.09
CA ASP A 131 -13.95 5.83 10.40
C ASP A 131 -15.26 5.03 10.30
N PHE A 132 -15.72 4.70 9.09
CA PHE A 132 -16.83 3.80 8.87
C PHE A 132 -16.43 2.35 9.17
N PRO A 133 -17.31 1.57 9.84
CA PRO A 133 -16.99 0.19 10.22
C PRO A 133 -16.59 -0.66 9.02
N PHE A 134 -15.54 -1.45 9.19
CA PHE A 134 -15.10 -2.53 8.26
C PHE A 134 -14.62 -2.10 6.87
N ILE A 135 -14.90 -0.88 6.42
CA ILE A 135 -14.60 -0.45 5.04
C ILE A 135 -13.13 -0.05 4.84
N LYS A 136 -12.42 0.30 5.92
CA LYS A 136 -11.06 0.87 5.89
C LYS A 136 -10.10 0.11 4.98
N VAL A 137 -9.95 -1.21 5.20
CA VAL A 137 -9.01 -2.04 4.42
C VAL A 137 -9.43 -2.17 2.95
N PHE A 138 -10.73 -2.18 2.65
CA PHE A 138 -11.24 -2.23 1.29
C PHE A 138 -11.01 -0.92 0.54
N LEU A 139 -11.11 0.24 1.20
CA LEU A 139 -10.77 1.53 0.59
C LEU A 139 -9.28 1.61 0.24
N ILE A 140 -8.40 1.08 1.10
CA ILE A 140 -6.96 1.01 0.84
C ILE A 140 -6.72 0.09 -0.36
N ALA A 141 -7.23 -1.14 -0.33
CA ALA A 141 -7.06 -2.09 -1.43
C ALA A 141 -7.56 -1.57 -2.77
N PHE A 142 -8.74 -0.94 -2.77
CA PHE A 142 -9.29 -0.29 -3.96
C PHE A 142 -8.35 0.79 -4.49
N THR A 143 -7.93 1.72 -3.63
CA THR A 143 -7.12 2.87 -4.03
C THR A 143 -5.77 2.43 -4.57
N TRP A 144 -5.11 1.48 -3.90
CA TRP A 144 -3.83 0.94 -4.34
C TRP A 144 -3.95 0.19 -5.67
N ALA A 145 -4.95 -0.68 -5.83
CA ALA A 145 -5.17 -1.38 -7.09
C ALA A 145 -5.48 -0.41 -8.24
N TRP A 146 -6.27 0.63 -7.98
CA TRP A 146 -6.61 1.62 -9.00
C TRP A 146 -5.38 2.41 -9.44
N VAL A 147 -4.59 2.91 -8.48
CA VAL A 147 -3.41 3.74 -8.75
C VAL A 147 -2.26 2.93 -9.35
N THR A 148 -2.09 1.66 -8.97
CA THR A 148 -0.94 0.86 -9.44
C THR A 148 -1.24 -0.01 -10.66
N VAL A 149 -2.51 -0.23 -11.01
CA VAL A 149 -2.92 -1.06 -12.16
C VAL A 149 -3.76 -0.26 -13.16
N ILE A 150 -4.89 0.31 -12.73
CA ILE A 150 -5.82 0.95 -13.67
C ILE A 150 -5.17 2.17 -14.31
N VAL A 151 -4.79 3.17 -13.52
CA VAL A 151 -4.27 4.43 -14.05
C VAL A 151 -3.06 4.27 -15.00
N PRO A 152 -2.00 3.49 -14.67
CA PRO A 152 -0.85 3.35 -15.55
C PRO A 152 -1.12 2.49 -16.79
N LEU A 153 -2.04 1.52 -16.72
CA LEU A 153 -2.26 0.56 -17.81
C LEU A 153 -3.50 0.88 -18.66
N TRP A 154 -4.33 1.85 -18.26
CA TRP A 154 -5.63 2.08 -18.89
C TRP A 154 -5.57 2.58 -20.33
N GLU A 155 -4.52 3.31 -20.70
CA GLU A 155 -4.38 3.79 -22.08
C GLU A 155 -4.01 2.65 -23.03
N ILE A 156 -3.13 1.76 -22.57
CA ILE A 156 -2.66 0.61 -23.35
C ILE A 156 -3.71 -0.51 -23.36
N ARG A 157 -4.50 -0.63 -22.29
CA ARG A 157 -5.55 -1.66 -22.09
C ARG A 157 -5.02 -3.07 -22.36
N PRO A 158 -4.04 -3.57 -21.60
CA PRO A 158 -3.61 -4.94 -21.74
C PRO A 158 -4.80 -5.89 -21.56
N ASN A 159 -4.80 -6.97 -22.32
CA ASN A 159 -5.79 -8.04 -22.15
C ASN A 159 -5.81 -8.48 -20.68
N GLY A 160 -6.99 -8.67 -20.12
CA GLY A 160 -7.12 -9.11 -18.74
C GLY A 160 -6.75 -8.08 -17.67
N ILE A 161 -6.74 -6.76 -17.97
CA ILE A 161 -6.47 -5.71 -16.97
C ILE A 161 -7.28 -5.87 -15.66
N TRP A 162 -8.52 -6.34 -15.74
CA TRP A 162 -9.35 -6.59 -14.56
C TRP A 162 -8.85 -7.74 -13.70
N TRP A 163 -8.24 -8.78 -14.29
CA TRP A 163 -7.58 -9.85 -13.54
C TRP A 163 -6.41 -9.31 -12.73
N LEU A 164 -5.57 -8.48 -13.36
CA LEU A 164 -4.46 -7.83 -12.67
C LEU A 164 -4.94 -6.83 -11.60
N TYR A 165 -6.03 -6.12 -11.86
CA TYR A 165 -6.64 -5.21 -10.88
C TYR A 165 -7.15 -5.97 -9.64
N PHE A 166 -7.90 -7.04 -9.84
CA PHE A 166 -8.40 -7.84 -8.71
C PHE A 166 -7.30 -8.61 -8.00
N GLU A 167 -6.27 -9.09 -8.73
CA GLU A 167 -5.04 -9.60 -8.13
C GLU A 167 -4.47 -8.58 -7.15
N ARG A 168 -4.24 -7.35 -7.62
CA ARG A 168 -3.64 -6.29 -6.81
C ARG A 168 -4.53 -5.92 -5.62
N PHE A 169 -5.83 -5.87 -5.83
CA PHE A 169 -6.79 -5.61 -4.76
C PHE A 169 -6.69 -6.66 -3.65
N PHE A 170 -6.70 -7.95 -3.99
CA PHE A 170 -6.59 -9.03 -3.02
C PHE A 170 -5.21 -9.11 -2.37
N PHE A 171 -4.14 -8.78 -3.10
CA PHE A 171 -2.79 -8.68 -2.55
C PHE A 171 -2.73 -7.59 -1.47
N ILE A 172 -3.24 -6.39 -1.75
CA ILE A 172 -3.27 -5.29 -0.78
C ILE A 172 -4.16 -5.64 0.42
N LEU A 173 -5.32 -6.28 0.20
CA LEU A 173 -6.12 -6.80 1.32
C LEU A 173 -5.33 -7.77 2.20
N ALA A 174 -4.59 -8.70 1.59
CA ALA A 174 -3.82 -9.70 2.31
C ALA A 174 -2.77 -9.08 3.24
N ILE A 175 -2.05 -8.05 2.78
CA ILE A 175 -0.99 -7.40 3.59
C ILE A 175 -1.52 -6.33 4.54
N THR A 176 -2.71 -5.77 4.30
CA THR A 176 -3.32 -4.74 5.17
C THR A 176 -4.13 -5.30 6.34
N LEU A 177 -4.80 -6.44 6.18
CA LEU A 177 -5.53 -7.11 7.26
C LEU A 177 -4.67 -7.40 8.51
N PRO A 178 -3.38 -7.83 8.38
CA PRO A 178 -2.44 -7.90 9.49
C PRO A 178 -2.35 -6.65 10.37
N PHE A 179 -2.41 -5.45 9.78
CA PHE A 179 -2.30 -4.20 10.54
C PHE A 179 -3.49 -4.02 11.49
N ASP A 180 -4.70 -4.41 11.06
CA ASP A 180 -5.87 -4.39 11.93
C ASP A 180 -5.73 -5.44 13.06
N ILE A 181 -5.10 -6.61 12.80
CA ILE A 181 -4.83 -7.63 13.83
C ILE A 181 -3.87 -7.08 14.90
N ARG A 182 -2.79 -6.42 14.48
CA ARG A 182 -1.84 -5.77 15.40
C ARG A 182 -2.55 -4.78 16.31
N ASP A 183 -3.40 -3.94 15.73
CA ASP A 183 -4.02 -2.80 16.40
C ASP A 183 -5.27 -3.18 17.22
N VAL A 184 -5.63 -4.48 17.31
CA VAL A 184 -6.88 -4.96 17.92
C VAL A 184 -7.09 -4.48 19.36
N ASN A 185 -6.02 -4.41 20.16
CA ASN A 185 -6.11 -3.97 21.56
C ASN A 185 -6.31 -2.46 21.69
N LEU A 186 -5.68 -1.68 20.81
CA LEU A 186 -5.89 -0.23 20.72
C LEU A 186 -7.30 0.09 20.20
N ASP A 187 -7.77 -0.66 19.21
CA ASP A 187 -9.11 -0.50 18.63
C ASP A 187 -10.22 -0.79 19.66
N LYS A 188 -10.05 -1.81 20.52
CA LYS A 188 -10.97 -2.07 21.65
C LYS A 188 -11.09 -0.87 22.57
N LEU A 189 -9.95 -0.28 22.95
CA LEU A 189 -9.90 0.89 23.83
C LEU A 189 -10.57 2.11 23.18
N GLN A 190 -10.41 2.27 21.86
CA GLN A 190 -10.96 3.38 21.10
C GLN A 190 -12.40 3.14 20.62
N LYS A 191 -12.98 1.96 20.87
CA LYS A 191 -14.29 1.52 20.37
C LYS A 191 -14.40 1.61 18.83
N THR A 192 -13.28 1.43 18.14
CA THR A 192 -13.22 1.38 16.67
C THR A 192 -13.78 0.04 16.20
N LYS A 193 -14.62 0.03 15.16
CA LYS A 193 -15.17 -1.21 14.60
C LYS A 193 -14.29 -1.72 13.44
N THR A 194 -13.35 -2.61 13.75
CA THR A 194 -12.46 -3.26 12.77
C THR A 194 -12.80 -4.73 12.58
N LEU A 195 -12.26 -5.34 11.51
CA LEU A 195 -12.60 -6.72 11.15
C LEU A 195 -12.17 -7.76 12.22
N PRO A 196 -10.98 -7.67 12.84
CA PRO A 196 -10.61 -8.55 13.94
C PRO A 196 -11.55 -8.48 15.14
N LEU A 197 -12.18 -7.34 15.39
CA LEU A 197 -13.17 -7.19 16.47
C LEU A 197 -14.55 -7.75 16.11
N LEU A 198 -14.85 -7.90 14.82
CA LEU A 198 -16.10 -8.49 14.35
C LEU A 198 -16.04 -10.01 14.28
N ILE A 199 -15.02 -10.55 13.60
CA ILE A 199 -14.94 -11.98 13.28
C ILE A 199 -13.87 -12.72 14.10
N GLY A 200 -13.04 -12.01 14.86
CA GLY A 200 -11.92 -12.56 15.62
C GLY A 200 -10.59 -12.49 14.86
N VAL A 201 -9.50 -12.54 15.63
CA VAL A 201 -8.12 -12.45 15.11
C VAL A 201 -7.80 -13.61 14.17
N GLU A 202 -8.07 -14.85 14.59
CA GLU A 202 -7.79 -16.05 13.76
C GLU A 202 -8.56 -16.05 12.43
N LYS A 203 -9.84 -15.67 12.45
CA LYS A 203 -10.63 -15.57 11.20
C LYS A 203 -10.13 -14.44 10.30
N THR A 204 -9.64 -13.34 10.88
CA THR A 204 -9.05 -12.25 10.10
C THR A 204 -7.70 -12.65 9.49
N LYS A 205 -6.88 -13.40 10.22
CA LYS A 205 -5.62 -13.96 9.70
C LYS A 205 -5.91 -14.97 8.58
N ARG A 206 -6.92 -15.82 8.74
CA ARG A 206 -7.40 -16.72 7.69
C ARG A 206 -7.89 -15.95 6.46
N LEU A 207 -8.61 -14.84 6.63
CA LEU A 207 -9.03 -13.99 5.52
C LEU A 207 -7.84 -13.36 4.78
N ALA A 208 -6.78 -12.98 5.49
CA ALA A 208 -5.54 -12.51 4.88
C ALA A 208 -4.90 -13.59 3.99
N PHE A 209 -4.83 -14.85 4.47
CA PHE A 209 -4.34 -15.96 3.65
C PHE A 209 -5.24 -16.30 2.46
N ILE A 210 -6.57 -16.26 2.63
CA ILE A 210 -7.51 -16.45 1.51
C ILE A 210 -7.31 -15.34 0.47
N SER A 211 -7.15 -14.10 0.90
CA SER A 211 -6.90 -12.97 0.01
C SER A 211 -5.57 -13.14 -0.75
N LEU A 212 -4.50 -13.58 -0.07
CA LEU A 212 -3.22 -13.88 -0.73
C LEU A 212 -3.35 -15.01 -1.76
N GLY A 213 -4.08 -16.08 -1.40
CA GLY A 213 -4.34 -17.19 -2.32
C GLY A 213 -5.13 -16.76 -3.57
N LEU A 214 -6.14 -15.91 -3.38
CA LEU A 214 -6.88 -15.32 -4.50
C LEU A 214 -6.00 -14.43 -5.37
N ALA A 215 -5.16 -13.58 -4.77
CA ALA A 215 -4.19 -12.79 -5.52
C ALA A 215 -3.28 -13.69 -6.36
N LEU A 216 -2.67 -14.71 -5.75
CA LEU A 216 -1.80 -15.65 -6.46
C LEU A 216 -2.51 -16.34 -7.63
N ILE A 217 -3.73 -16.84 -7.43
CA ILE A 217 -4.50 -17.49 -8.50
C ILE A 217 -4.77 -16.51 -9.64
N LEU A 218 -5.25 -15.30 -9.33
CA LEU A 218 -5.58 -14.28 -10.34
C LEU A 218 -4.33 -13.81 -11.09
N GLY A 219 -3.21 -13.62 -10.40
CA GLY A 219 -1.93 -13.23 -10.99
C GLY A 219 -1.33 -14.31 -11.87
N ILE A 220 -1.39 -15.58 -11.45
CA ILE A 220 -0.96 -16.72 -12.27
C ILE A 220 -1.83 -16.82 -13.53
N ILE A 221 -3.16 -16.70 -13.40
CA ILE A 221 -4.06 -16.69 -14.56
C ILE A 221 -3.71 -15.54 -15.51
N TYR A 222 -3.48 -14.34 -14.97
CA TYR A 222 -3.05 -13.18 -15.75
C TYR A 222 -1.78 -13.47 -16.54
N LEU A 223 -0.73 -13.96 -15.86
CA LEU A 223 0.57 -14.22 -16.47
C LEU A 223 0.54 -15.34 -17.52
N LEU A 224 -0.25 -16.39 -17.28
CA LEU A 224 -0.31 -17.56 -18.18
C LEU A 224 -1.22 -17.33 -19.40
N PHE A 225 -2.34 -16.63 -19.24
CA PHE A 225 -3.37 -16.57 -20.30
C PHE A 225 -3.49 -15.20 -20.95
N PHE A 226 -3.01 -14.13 -20.32
CA PHE A 226 -3.16 -12.77 -20.83
C PHE A 226 -1.84 -12.11 -21.22
N SER A 227 -0.81 -12.15 -20.36
CA SER A 227 0.52 -11.58 -20.70
C SER A 227 1.49 -12.60 -21.32
N LEU A 228 1.19 -13.91 -21.22
CA LEU A 228 2.00 -15.02 -21.75
C LEU A 228 3.46 -15.03 -21.22
N GLN A 229 3.66 -14.54 -20.00
CA GLN A 229 4.98 -14.44 -19.35
C GLN A 229 5.25 -15.63 -18.41
N TYR A 230 5.35 -16.84 -18.97
CA TYR A 230 5.46 -18.09 -18.21
C TYR A 230 6.58 -18.10 -17.17
N ALA A 231 7.75 -17.57 -17.51
CA ALA A 231 8.89 -17.60 -16.60
C ALA A 231 8.81 -16.52 -15.48
N VAL A 232 7.97 -15.50 -15.63
CA VAL A 232 7.68 -14.51 -14.56
C VAL A 232 6.79 -15.11 -13.46
N VAL A 233 6.02 -16.17 -13.76
CA VAL A 233 5.18 -16.89 -12.79
C VAL A 233 6.00 -17.36 -11.59
N ASN A 234 7.21 -17.87 -11.81
CA ASN A 234 8.08 -18.34 -10.73
C ASN A 234 8.45 -17.21 -9.77
N GLY A 235 8.84 -16.05 -10.32
CA GLY A 235 9.16 -14.88 -9.51
C GLY A 235 7.96 -14.38 -8.71
N TYR A 236 6.78 -14.35 -9.33
CA TYR A 236 5.54 -13.97 -8.68
C TYR A 236 5.14 -14.92 -7.54
N VAL A 237 5.25 -16.24 -7.74
CA VAL A 237 5.00 -17.26 -6.71
C VAL A 237 5.99 -17.13 -5.55
N LEU A 238 7.28 -16.91 -5.83
CA LEU A 238 8.30 -16.69 -4.79
C LEU A 238 7.99 -15.46 -3.93
N ALA A 239 7.55 -14.35 -4.54
CA ALA A 239 7.10 -13.17 -3.81
C ALA A 239 5.85 -13.45 -2.95
N GLY A 240 4.93 -14.29 -3.44
CA GLY A 240 3.78 -14.77 -2.67
C GLY A 240 4.17 -15.61 -1.46
N LEU A 241 5.13 -16.54 -1.61
CA LEU A 241 5.65 -17.35 -0.50
C LEU A 241 6.34 -16.50 0.57
N TYR A 242 7.10 -15.48 0.14
CA TYR A 242 7.67 -14.48 1.04
C TYR A 242 6.58 -13.74 1.82
N THR A 243 5.53 -13.29 1.13
CA THR A 243 4.38 -12.62 1.76
C THR A 243 3.65 -13.55 2.74
N PHE A 244 3.44 -14.81 2.36
CA PHE A 244 2.84 -15.84 3.22
C PHE A 244 3.63 -16.01 4.53
N TYR A 245 4.95 -16.09 4.44
CA TYR A 245 5.83 -16.20 5.62
C TYR A 245 5.60 -15.06 6.61
N PHE A 246 5.54 -13.81 6.14
CA PHE A 246 5.36 -12.66 7.03
C PHE A 246 3.94 -12.54 7.58
N ILE A 247 2.90 -12.87 6.81
CA ILE A 247 1.53 -12.95 7.34
C ILE A 247 1.46 -14.01 8.46
N ASN A 248 2.16 -15.14 8.31
CA ASN A 248 2.17 -16.18 9.34
C ASN A 248 2.81 -15.72 10.65
N LYS A 249 3.80 -14.81 10.59
CA LYS A 249 4.46 -14.22 11.77
C LYS A 249 3.63 -13.16 12.50
N VAL A 250 2.45 -12.79 11.98
CA VAL A 250 1.60 -11.77 12.59
C VAL A 250 0.98 -12.27 13.88
N GLU A 251 1.19 -11.51 14.94
CA GLU A 251 0.61 -11.66 16.28
C GLU A 251 0.02 -10.32 16.76
N GLN A 252 -0.79 -10.36 17.81
CA GLN A 252 -1.31 -9.14 18.45
C GLN A 252 -0.16 -8.36 19.11
N ASP A 253 -0.19 -7.03 19.03
CA ASP A 253 0.86 -6.16 19.59
C ASP A 253 2.29 -6.45 19.09
N ALA A 254 2.42 -7.14 17.95
CA ALA A 254 3.71 -7.45 17.34
C ALA A 254 4.49 -6.20 16.92
N ASN A 255 5.82 -6.33 16.87
CA ASN A 255 6.74 -5.23 16.60
C ASN A 255 6.42 -4.53 15.27
N ASP A 256 6.41 -3.20 15.30
CA ASP A 256 6.14 -2.32 14.16
C ASP A 256 7.00 -2.56 12.92
N TYR A 257 8.25 -3.03 13.08
CA TYR A 257 9.10 -3.38 11.93
C TYR A 257 8.54 -4.56 11.12
N LEU A 258 7.81 -5.50 11.75
CA LEU A 258 7.12 -6.58 11.04
C LEU A 258 6.11 -6.03 10.03
N PHE A 259 5.49 -4.90 10.36
CA PHE A 259 4.43 -4.31 9.55
C PHE A 259 5.00 -3.29 8.56
N THR A 260 5.61 -2.23 9.11
CA THR A 260 6.09 -1.10 8.31
C THR A 260 7.38 -1.39 7.55
N GLY A 261 8.13 -2.42 7.92
CA GLY A 261 9.33 -2.87 7.21
C GLY A 261 9.04 -4.12 6.37
N TRP A 262 8.67 -5.22 7.01
CA TRP A 262 8.59 -6.51 6.34
C TRP A 262 7.30 -6.70 5.51
N LEU A 263 6.12 -6.48 6.07
CA LEU A 263 4.86 -6.61 5.34
C LEU A 263 4.72 -5.54 4.25
N ASP A 264 4.98 -4.26 4.55
CA ASP A 264 5.01 -3.22 3.50
C ASP A 264 6.13 -3.48 2.48
N GLY A 265 7.26 -4.05 2.93
CA GLY A 265 8.39 -4.41 2.07
C GLY A 265 8.10 -5.54 1.07
N THR A 266 7.04 -6.34 1.28
CA THR A 266 6.59 -7.33 0.29
C THR A 266 6.32 -6.71 -1.08
N MET A 267 5.92 -5.44 -1.11
CA MET A 267 5.70 -4.66 -2.32
C MET A 267 6.97 -4.45 -3.14
N ILE A 268 8.07 -4.09 -2.47
CA ILE A 268 9.38 -3.92 -3.10
C ILE A 268 9.94 -5.28 -3.50
N ILE A 269 9.82 -6.29 -2.64
CA ILE A 269 10.30 -7.65 -2.93
C ILE A 269 9.59 -8.24 -4.14
N GLN A 270 8.27 -8.07 -4.26
CA GLN A 270 7.52 -8.49 -5.43
C GLN A 270 8.08 -7.86 -6.70
N PHE A 271 8.30 -6.54 -6.71
CA PHE A 271 8.93 -5.86 -7.84
C PHE A 271 10.32 -6.42 -8.17
N LEU A 272 11.22 -6.51 -7.19
CA LEU A 272 12.61 -6.92 -7.41
C LEU A 272 12.71 -8.37 -7.92
N VAL A 273 11.89 -9.28 -7.37
CA VAL A 273 11.90 -10.68 -7.79
C VAL A 273 11.30 -10.81 -9.20
N ILE A 274 10.22 -10.12 -9.52
CA ILE A 274 9.66 -10.11 -10.89
C ILE A 274 10.68 -9.54 -11.87
N GLN A 275 11.31 -8.41 -11.55
CA GLN A 275 12.34 -7.78 -12.39
C GLN A 275 13.51 -8.74 -12.66
N LEU A 276 13.99 -9.46 -11.64
CA LEU A 276 15.05 -10.46 -11.80
C LEU A 276 14.65 -11.54 -12.80
N PHE A 277 13.44 -12.10 -12.68
CA PHE A 277 12.97 -13.14 -13.60
C PHE A 277 12.76 -12.61 -15.02
N VAL A 278 12.25 -11.37 -15.18
CA VAL A 278 12.15 -10.72 -16.50
C VAL A 278 13.53 -10.58 -17.16
N TYR A 279 14.54 -10.14 -16.41
CA TYR A 279 15.92 -9.99 -16.90
C TYR A 279 16.56 -11.33 -17.28
N LEU A 280 16.34 -12.39 -16.49
CA LEU A 280 16.88 -13.72 -16.80
C LEU A 280 16.31 -14.32 -18.10
N ILE A 281 15.13 -13.88 -18.55
CA ILE A 281 14.50 -14.34 -19.80
C ILE A 281 14.92 -13.47 -20.99
N ASN A 282 15.13 -12.16 -20.76
CA ASN A 282 15.52 -11.18 -21.78
C ASN A 282 16.81 -10.46 -21.34
N PRO A 283 17.99 -11.13 -21.44
CA PRO A 283 19.26 -10.57 -20.98
C PRO A 283 19.77 -9.40 -21.82
#